data_AF-A0A4Y8URA9-F1
#
_entry.id   AF-A0A4Y8URA9-F1
#
_cell.length_a   1.000
_cell.length_b   1.000
_cell.length_c   1.000
_cell.angle_alpha   90.00
_cell.angle_beta   90.00
_cell.angle_gamma   90.00
#
_symmetry.space_group_name_H-M   'P 1'
#
loop_
_entity.id
_entity.type
_entity.pdbx_description
1 polymer ?
#
loop_
_entity_poly.entity_id
_entity_poly.type
_entity_poly.pdbx_seq_one_letter_code
_entity_poly.pdbx_strand_id
1 'polypeptide(L)'
;MRTSDLATLTELAAAQWGLVTTAQAQEVGVSRMTLARLVDAGILDRVAHGVYATPAVLGDELLGLRTAWVALQPRRAVTDRLADPIGAGVVSHASAAQLHGLGDLLADEHELTLPTRYQSTRPGVRVHRATLAPADVTVVAGLPVTTAARTVADLLAAGHDVEHVGQVAADAVRQGSADGRALVRALEPVARRHESGDVAALTTRLLQAGGLAPRELGDRLIGSDVGVDLVARSLNDRLVLSPESVKLVEDLVTLVGVVESNPEVRARLASMAERTRARVAPINEAITGMLLPGVDAARARIAAALPSPETRQRMATWFEDPENQAALQQILLALQTAAQTTAAAADGDVHEHDDDEHDEDEDQL
;
A
#
# COMPACT_ATOMS: atom_id res chain seq x y z
N MET A 1 55.14 -10.25 -5.83
CA MET A 1 54.08 -9.25 -6.04
C MET A 1 54.73 -7.90 -5.85
N ARG A 2 54.56 -6.95 -6.77
CA ARG A 2 55.07 -5.59 -6.54
C ARG A 2 54.16 -4.94 -5.49
N THR A 3 54.72 -4.15 -4.58
CA THR A 3 53.93 -3.46 -3.54
C THR A 3 52.83 -2.59 -4.15
N SER A 4 53.06 -2.05 -5.36
CA SER A 4 52.06 -1.33 -6.15
C SER A 4 50.81 -2.16 -6.46
N ASP A 5 50.98 -3.44 -6.82
CA ASP A 5 49.86 -4.27 -7.30
C ASP A 5 48.91 -4.60 -6.15
N LEU A 6 49.44 -4.79 -4.93
CA LEU A 6 48.64 -5.01 -3.73
C LEU A 6 47.90 -3.74 -3.30
N ALA A 7 48.57 -2.58 -3.38
CA ALA A 7 47.95 -1.30 -3.08
C ALA A 7 46.77 -1.04 -4.02
N THR A 8 46.96 -1.21 -5.33
CA THR A 8 45.89 -1.06 -6.34
C THR A 8 44.76 -2.07 -6.12
N LEU A 9 45.07 -3.32 -5.78
CA LEU A 9 44.03 -4.32 -5.47
C LEU A 9 43.21 -3.95 -4.23
N THR A 10 43.87 -3.40 -3.21
CA THR A 10 43.23 -2.98 -1.96
C THR A 10 42.36 -1.75 -2.18
N GLU A 11 42.83 -0.77 -2.95
CA GLU A 11 42.05 0.40 -3.37
C GLU A 11 40.80 -0.01 -4.16
N LEU A 12 40.96 -0.93 -5.12
CA LEU A 12 39.86 -1.48 -5.89
C LEU A 12 38.86 -2.20 -4.99
N ALA A 13 39.31 -3.02 -4.04
CA ALA A 13 38.44 -3.69 -3.09
C ALA A 13 37.68 -2.67 -2.23
N ALA A 14 38.38 -1.66 -1.69
CA ALA A 14 37.77 -0.61 -0.87
C ALA A 14 36.68 0.18 -1.61
N ALA A 15 36.88 0.44 -2.91
CA ALA A 15 35.87 1.08 -3.76
C ALA A 15 34.62 0.22 -4.02
N GLN A 16 34.65 -1.07 -3.65
CA GLN A 16 33.58 -2.05 -3.91
C GLN A 16 33.19 -2.82 -2.65
N TRP A 17 33.06 -2.14 -1.51
CA TRP A 17 32.67 -2.76 -0.23
C TRP A 17 33.62 -3.88 0.22
N GLY A 18 34.91 -3.75 -0.05
CA GLY A 18 35.92 -4.78 0.24
C GLY A 18 35.92 -5.95 -0.74
N LEU A 19 35.15 -5.91 -1.84
CA LEU A 19 35.07 -6.99 -2.81
C LEU A 19 35.96 -6.75 -4.03
N VAL A 20 36.58 -7.82 -4.53
CA VAL A 20 37.31 -7.80 -5.79
C VAL A 20 37.09 -9.09 -6.57
N THR A 21 36.95 -8.98 -7.89
CA THR A 21 36.83 -10.18 -8.73
C THR A 21 38.18 -10.62 -9.29
N THR A 22 38.25 -11.89 -9.68
CA THR A 22 39.38 -12.39 -10.47
C THR A 22 39.61 -11.57 -11.73
N ALA A 23 38.55 -11.14 -12.41
CA ALA A 23 38.67 -10.45 -13.67
C ALA A 23 39.28 -9.06 -13.49
N GLN A 24 38.82 -8.31 -12.49
CA GLN A 24 39.38 -6.98 -12.17
C GLN A 24 40.82 -7.09 -11.65
N ALA A 25 41.10 -8.08 -10.80
CA ALA A 25 42.46 -8.35 -10.35
C ALA A 25 43.42 -8.60 -11.52
N GLN A 26 43.00 -9.36 -12.52
CA GLN A 26 43.80 -9.61 -13.72
C GLN A 26 44.03 -8.34 -14.55
N GLU A 27 43.05 -7.44 -14.64
CA GLU A 27 43.17 -6.15 -15.34
C GLU A 27 44.21 -5.22 -14.70
N VAL A 28 44.40 -5.30 -13.38
CA VAL A 28 45.45 -4.57 -12.64
C VAL A 28 46.76 -5.38 -12.47
N GLY A 29 46.92 -6.47 -13.22
CA GLY A 29 48.15 -7.27 -13.25
C GLY A 29 48.31 -8.31 -12.12
N VAL A 30 47.28 -8.52 -11.29
CA VAL A 30 47.28 -9.52 -10.22
C VAL A 30 46.79 -10.87 -10.76
N SER A 31 47.70 -11.85 -10.80
CA SER A 31 47.41 -13.20 -11.28
C SER A 31 46.50 -14.00 -10.34
N ARG A 32 45.84 -15.05 -10.86
CA ARG A 32 45.08 -16.03 -10.05
C ARG A 32 45.94 -16.73 -9.00
N MET A 33 47.20 -17.02 -9.32
CA MET A 33 48.16 -17.59 -8.37
C MET A 33 48.44 -16.60 -7.23
N THR A 34 48.53 -15.30 -7.54
CA THR A 34 48.70 -14.26 -6.52
C THR A 34 47.46 -14.18 -5.63
N LEU A 35 46.25 -14.20 -6.20
CA LEU A 35 45.01 -14.22 -5.42
C LEU A 35 44.95 -15.44 -4.49
N ALA A 36 45.31 -16.63 -4.97
CA ALA A 36 45.37 -17.83 -4.13
C ALA A 36 46.34 -17.66 -2.96
N ARG A 37 47.54 -17.11 -3.20
CA ARG A 37 48.51 -16.82 -2.14
C ARG A 37 48.01 -15.77 -1.13
N LEU A 38 47.25 -14.77 -1.58
CA LEU A 38 46.64 -13.78 -0.69
C LEU A 38 45.56 -14.41 0.20
N VAL A 39 44.83 -15.39 -0.33
CA VAL A 39 43.88 -16.18 0.46
C VAL A 39 44.60 -17.07 1.46
N ASP A 40 45.65 -17.80 1.04
CA ASP A 40 46.45 -18.65 1.94
C ASP A 40 47.11 -17.83 3.06
N ALA A 41 47.41 -16.55 2.80
CA ALA A 41 47.97 -15.61 3.77
C ALA A 41 46.92 -14.89 4.63
N GLY A 42 45.62 -15.14 4.44
CA GLY A 42 44.53 -14.50 5.19
C GLY A 42 44.35 -13.00 4.89
N ILE A 43 44.90 -12.52 3.76
CA ILE A 43 44.73 -11.12 3.31
C ILE A 43 43.42 -10.95 2.54
N LEU A 44 42.93 -12.01 1.92
CA LEU A 44 41.65 -12.09 1.24
C LEU A 44 40.93 -13.37 1.62
N ASP A 45 39.62 -13.37 1.49
CA ASP A 45 38.76 -14.53 1.64
C ASP A 45 38.00 -14.79 0.35
N ARG A 46 37.94 -16.06 -0.05
CA ARG A 46 37.18 -16.44 -1.25
C ARG A 46 35.72 -16.65 -0.89
N VAL A 47 34.93 -15.57 -0.98
CA VAL A 47 33.48 -15.59 -0.68
C VAL A 47 32.65 -16.28 -1.76
N ALA A 48 33.16 -16.38 -3.00
CA ALA A 48 32.52 -17.14 -4.05
C ALA A 48 33.42 -17.48 -5.24
N HIS A 49 32.85 -18.17 -6.24
CA HIS A 49 33.57 -18.41 -7.49
C HIS A 49 33.99 -17.09 -8.15
N GLY A 50 35.30 -16.84 -8.12
CA GLY A 50 35.93 -15.70 -8.76
C GLY A 50 35.70 -14.35 -8.07
N VAL A 51 35.15 -14.34 -6.84
CA VAL A 51 34.95 -13.14 -6.02
C VAL A 51 35.64 -13.34 -4.68
N TYR A 52 36.39 -12.33 -4.26
CA TYR A 52 37.16 -12.31 -3.02
C TYR A 52 36.75 -11.10 -2.19
N ALA A 53 36.82 -11.23 -0.88
CA ALA A 53 36.54 -10.18 0.08
C ALA A 53 37.79 -9.90 0.92
N THR A 54 37.94 -8.67 1.40
CA THR A 54 38.87 -8.40 2.49
C THR A 54 38.29 -8.93 3.82
N PRO A 55 39.13 -9.38 4.77
CA PRO A 55 38.64 -9.89 6.07
C PRO A 55 37.75 -8.89 6.83
N ALA A 56 37.96 -7.59 6.60
CA ALA A 56 37.22 -6.51 7.23
C ALA A 56 35.71 -6.51 6.93
N VAL A 57 35.26 -7.18 5.86
CA VAL A 57 33.85 -7.17 5.43
C VAL A 57 33.15 -8.51 5.62
N LEU A 58 33.80 -9.50 6.25
CA LEU A 58 33.19 -10.81 6.48
C LEU A 58 31.98 -10.79 7.41
N GLY A 59 31.86 -9.77 8.26
CA GLY A 59 30.72 -9.57 9.17
C GLY A 59 29.60 -8.71 8.58
N ASP A 60 29.71 -8.28 7.32
CA ASP A 60 28.67 -7.48 6.66
C ASP A 60 27.46 -8.36 6.29
N GLU A 61 26.29 -8.02 6.82
CA GLU A 61 25.04 -8.73 6.54
C GLU A 61 24.68 -8.72 5.03
N LEU A 62 25.11 -7.68 4.31
CA LEU A 62 24.88 -7.56 2.86
C LEU A 62 25.95 -8.24 2.01
N LEU A 63 26.94 -8.90 2.61
CA LEU A 63 28.06 -9.50 1.89
C LEU A 63 27.58 -10.49 0.81
N GLY A 64 26.61 -11.34 1.13
CA GLY A 64 26.04 -12.31 0.18
C GLY A 64 25.43 -11.63 -1.04
N LEU A 65 24.59 -10.61 -0.80
CA LEU A 65 23.90 -9.87 -1.85
C LEU A 65 24.88 -9.04 -2.70
N ARG A 66 25.82 -8.33 -2.07
CA ARG A 66 26.88 -7.58 -2.77
C ARG A 66 27.76 -8.51 -3.60
N THR A 67 28.08 -9.69 -3.08
CA THR A 67 28.83 -10.71 -3.82
C THR A 67 28.04 -11.21 -5.03
N ALA A 68 26.73 -11.47 -4.88
CA ALA A 68 25.87 -11.87 -5.98
C ALA A 68 25.81 -10.80 -7.08
N TRP A 69 25.63 -9.54 -6.70
CA TRP A 69 25.58 -8.41 -7.63
C TRP A 69 26.92 -8.18 -8.37
N VAL A 70 28.04 -8.18 -7.63
CA VAL A 70 29.40 -8.07 -8.21
C VAL A 70 29.72 -9.26 -9.11
N ALA A 71 29.15 -10.44 -8.86
CA ALA A 71 29.36 -11.60 -9.72
C ALA A 71 28.62 -11.53 -11.07
N LEU A 72 27.58 -10.70 -11.22
CA LEU A 72 26.82 -10.61 -12.48
C LEU A 72 27.69 -10.17 -13.67
N GLN A 73 28.60 -9.21 -13.45
CA GLN A 73 29.42 -8.57 -14.49
C GLN A 73 30.85 -8.36 -14.00
N PRO A 74 31.61 -9.44 -13.76
CA PRO A 74 32.81 -9.40 -12.92
C PRO A 74 33.92 -8.48 -13.43
N ARG A 75 33.89 -8.02 -14.68
CA ARG A 75 34.88 -7.08 -15.24
C ARG A 75 34.58 -5.61 -14.92
N ARG A 76 33.32 -5.20 -14.81
CA ARG A 76 32.97 -3.78 -14.61
C ARG A 76 33.18 -3.39 -13.16
N ALA A 77 33.74 -2.21 -12.88
CA ALA A 77 33.80 -1.71 -11.51
C ALA A 77 32.41 -1.31 -10.98
N VAL A 78 32.23 -1.24 -9.66
CA VAL A 78 30.98 -0.75 -9.04
C VAL A 78 30.63 0.65 -9.57
N THR A 79 31.61 1.54 -9.70
CA THR A 79 31.42 2.89 -10.27
C THR A 79 30.82 2.86 -11.68
N ASP A 80 31.36 2.04 -12.58
CA ASP A 80 30.87 1.92 -13.96
C ASP A 80 29.48 1.29 -14.02
N ARG A 81 29.16 0.43 -13.04
CA ARG A 81 27.86 -0.22 -12.91
C ARG A 81 26.81 0.74 -12.39
N LEU A 82 27.15 1.58 -11.42
CA LEU A 82 26.22 2.60 -10.90
C LEU A 82 25.90 3.69 -11.93
N ALA A 83 26.77 3.88 -12.93
CA ALA A 83 26.48 4.74 -14.09
C ALA A 83 25.42 4.15 -15.05
N ASP A 84 25.21 2.83 -15.03
CA ASP A 84 24.18 2.10 -15.79
C ASP A 84 23.57 0.99 -14.92
N PRO A 85 22.74 1.36 -13.92
CA PRO A 85 22.28 0.43 -12.91
C PRO A 85 21.35 -0.65 -13.49
N ILE A 86 20.50 -0.28 -14.45
CA ILE A 86 19.58 -1.22 -15.12
C ILE A 86 20.36 -2.26 -15.91
N GLY A 87 21.37 -1.84 -16.68
CA GLY A 87 22.22 -2.76 -17.43
C GLY A 87 23.12 -3.61 -16.54
N ALA A 88 23.53 -3.10 -15.37
CA ALA A 88 24.36 -3.82 -14.40
C ALA A 88 23.60 -4.89 -13.58
N GLY A 89 22.28 -4.72 -13.44
CA GLY A 89 21.40 -5.56 -12.63
C GLY A 89 20.89 -4.79 -11.41
N VAL A 90 19.61 -4.97 -11.09
CA VAL A 90 18.92 -4.25 -10.01
C VAL A 90 18.41 -5.25 -9.00
N VAL A 91 18.67 -5.05 -7.70
CA VAL A 91 18.10 -5.87 -6.62
C VAL A 91 16.58 -5.71 -6.63
N SER A 92 15.84 -6.81 -6.60
CA SER A 92 14.38 -6.80 -6.76
C SER A 92 13.68 -7.80 -5.84
N HIS A 93 12.35 -7.86 -5.90
CA HIS A 93 11.51 -8.84 -5.19
C HIS A 93 11.83 -8.90 -3.68
N ALA A 94 11.97 -10.10 -3.08
CA ALA A 94 12.15 -10.24 -1.64
C ALA A 94 13.44 -9.59 -1.14
N SER A 95 14.53 -9.64 -1.93
CA SER A 95 15.78 -8.96 -1.59
C SER A 95 15.63 -7.43 -1.57
N ALA A 96 14.83 -6.85 -2.47
CA ALA A 96 14.53 -5.42 -2.43
C ALA A 96 13.63 -5.06 -1.25
N ALA A 97 12.61 -5.86 -0.96
CA ALA A 97 11.73 -5.64 0.19
C ALA A 97 12.53 -5.64 1.50
N GLN A 98 13.45 -6.61 1.68
CA GLN A 98 14.36 -6.65 2.81
C GLN A 98 15.25 -5.41 2.91
N LEU A 99 15.85 -4.95 1.80
CA LEU A 99 16.67 -3.73 1.80
C LEU A 99 15.87 -2.47 2.17
N HIS A 100 14.61 -2.39 1.77
CA HIS A 100 13.71 -1.30 2.18
C HIS A 100 13.16 -1.46 3.59
N GLY A 101 13.34 -2.62 4.23
CA GLY A 101 12.73 -2.93 5.53
C GLY A 101 11.21 -3.03 5.44
N LEU A 102 10.69 -3.68 4.40
CA LEU A 102 9.26 -3.80 4.11
C LEU A 102 8.79 -5.25 4.26
N GLY A 103 7.73 -5.45 5.04
CA GLY A 103 7.17 -6.78 5.31
C GLY A 103 8.13 -7.69 6.07
N ASP A 104 7.71 -8.95 6.25
CA ASP A 104 8.49 -10.02 6.85
C ASP A 104 8.63 -11.16 5.84
N LEU A 105 9.41 -10.92 4.79
CA LEU A 105 9.67 -11.89 3.73
C LEU A 105 10.98 -12.62 3.99
N LEU A 106 10.95 -13.95 3.92
CA LEU A 106 12.17 -14.76 3.88
C LEU A 106 12.83 -14.61 2.51
N ALA A 107 13.91 -13.82 2.46
CA ALA A 107 14.75 -13.68 1.27
C ALA A 107 15.80 -14.82 1.23
N ASP A 108 15.34 -16.06 1.07
CA ASP A 108 16.20 -17.25 1.03
C ASP A 108 17.17 -17.26 -0.16
N GLU A 109 16.85 -16.49 -1.21
CA GLU A 109 17.68 -16.27 -2.38
C GLU A 109 17.93 -14.76 -2.60
N HIS A 110 19.10 -14.43 -3.16
CA HIS A 110 19.39 -13.09 -3.64
C HIS A 110 18.72 -12.88 -5.00
N GLU A 111 17.74 -11.98 -5.04
CA GLU A 111 16.91 -11.72 -6.20
C GLU A 111 17.34 -10.45 -6.94
N LEU A 112 17.60 -10.60 -8.23
CA LEU A 112 18.13 -9.56 -9.11
C LEU A 112 17.34 -9.53 -10.41
N THR A 113 17.11 -8.35 -10.97
CA THR A 113 16.46 -8.17 -12.28
C THR A 113 17.48 -7.66 -13.30
N LEU A 114 17.51 -8.27 -14.48
CA LEU A 114 18.26 -7.83 -15.65
C LEU A 114 17.34 -7.69 -16.88
N PRO A 115 17.63 -6.76 -17.81
CA PRO A 115 16.86 -6.61 -19.05
C PRO A 115 17.10 -7.78 -20.03
N THR A 116 18.24 -8.46 -19.91
CA THR A 116 18.65 -9.58 -20.76
C THR A 116 18.54 -10.89 -20.01
N ARG A 117 18.43 -12.00 -20.76
CA ARG A 117 18.44 -13.34 -20.17
C ARG A 117 19.80 -13.59 -19.54
N TYR A 118 19.80 -13.94 -18.27
CA TYR A 118 20.99 -14.34 -17.52
C TYR A 118 20.67 -15.60 -16.73
N GLN A 119 21.51 -16.63 -16.85
CA GLN A 119 21.39 -17.84 -16.04
C GLN A 119 22.53 -17.84 -15.03
N SER A 120 22.19 -17.58 -13.77
CA SER A 120 23.14 -17.71 -12.67
C SER A 120 23.51 -19.18 -12.49
N THR A 121 24.80 -19.47 -12.42
CA THR A 121 25.31 -20.78 -11.98
C THR A 121 25.54 -20.84 -10.47
N ARG A 122 25.21 -19.75 -9.76
CA ARG A 122 25.44 -19.62 -8.32
C ARG A 122 24.17 -20.06 -7.57
N PRO A 123 24.29 -21.00 -6.62
CA PRO A 123 23.20 -21.32 -5.70
C PRO A 123 22.76 -20.09 -4.92
N GLY A 124 21.46 -20.01 -4.59
CA GLY A 124 20.92 -18.91 -3.79
C GLY A 124 20.88 -17.57 -4.54
N VAL A 125 20.96 -17.56 -5.87
CA VAL A 125 20.82 -16.34 -6.69
C VAL A 125 19.77 -16.56 -7.76
N ARG A 126 18.69 -15.79 -7.70
CA ARG A 126 17.63 -15.78 -8.69
C ARG A 126 17.75 -14.53 -9.55
N VAL A 127 17.75 -14.73 -10.87
CA VAL A 127 17.82 -13.62 -11.82
C VAL A 127 16.56 -13.59 -12.67
N HIS A 128 15.79 -12.53 -12.47
CA HIS A 128 14.58 -12.22 -13.21
C HIS A 128 14.90 -11.46 -14.48
N ARG A 129 14.08 -11.66 -15.50
CA ARG A 129 14.17 -10.91 -16.76
C ARG A 129 13.02 -9.92 -16.85
N ALA A 130 13.33 -8.64 -16.74
CA ALA A 130 12.37 -7.56 -17.00
C ALA A 130 13.09 -6.27 -17.41
N THR A 131 12.40 -5.46 -18.21
CA THR A 131 12.85 -4.10 -18.50
C THR A 131 12.33 -3.18 -17.41
N LEU A 132 13.23 -2.50 -16.71
CA LEU A 132 12.91 -1.50 -15.69
C LEU A 132 13.01 -0.09 -16.30
N ALA A 133 12.09 0.80 -15.93
CA ALA A 133 12.25 2.22 -16.22
C ALA A 133 13.23 2.86 -15.21
N PRO A 134 13.92 3.96 -15.54
CA PRO A 134 14.74 4.68 -14.57
C PRO A 134 14.00 5.08 -13.29
N ALA A 135 12.70 5.42 -13.41
CA ALA A 135 11.84 5.76 -12.29
C ALA A 135 11.47 4.55 -11.40
N ASP A 136 11.76 3.32 -11.84
CA ASP A 136 11.51 2.10 -11.07
C ASP A 136 12.72 1.71 -10.22
N VAL A 137 13.83 2.45 -10.32
CA VAL A 137 15.10 2.14 -9.66
C VAL A 137 15.48 3.26 -8.70
N THR A 138 15.93 2.87 -7.51
CA THR A 138 16.55 3.74 -6.50
C THR A 138 17.85 3.11 -6.01
N VAL A 139 18.56 3.77 -5.09
CA VAL A 139 19.78 3.23 -4.49
C VAL A 139 19.58 3.07 -2.98
N VAL A 140 19.82 1.87 -2.47
CA VAL A 140 19.76 1.54 -1.04
C VAL A 140 21.03 0.81 -0.65
N ALA A 141 21.69 1.24 0.43
CA ALA A 141 22.98 0.69 0.90
C ALA A 141 24.08 0.60 -0.21
N GLY A 142 24.02 1.51 -1.19
CA GLY A 142 24.93 1.56 -2.35
C GLY A 142 24.59 0.61 -3.50
N LEU A 143 23.55 -0.21 -3.38
CA LEU A 143 23.08 -1.10 -4.43
C LEU A 143 21.93 -0.45 -5.22
N PRO A 144 21.84 -0.64 -6.55
CA PRO A 144 20.62 -0.35 -7.29
C PRO A 144 19.51 -1.32 -6.85
N VAL A 145 18.37 -0.78 -6.45
CA VAL A 145 17.21 -1.54 -5.94
C VAL A 145 15.95 -1.05 -6.64
N THR A 146 14.98 -1.93 -6.88
CA THR A 146 13.65 -1.51 -7.31
C THR A 146 13.02 -0.58 -6.27
N THR A 147 12.27 0.44 -6.68
CA THR A 147 11.51 1.29 -5.74
C THR A 147 10.52 0.45 -4.93
N ALA A 148 10.07 0.94 -3.77
CA ALA A 148 9.12 0.21 -2.94
C ALA A 148 7.84 -0.16 -3.72
N ALA A 149 7.25 0.78 -4.46
CA ALA A 149 6.10 0.52 -5.31
C ALA A 149 6.37 -0.53 -6.40
N ARG A 150 7.55 -0.47 -7.04
CA ARG A 150 7.95 -1.49 -8.02
C ARG A 150 8.12 -2.87 -7.39
N THR A 151 8.70 -2.91 -6.19
CA THR A 151 8.93 -4.14 -5.42
C THR A 151 7.61 -4.84 -5.10
N VAL A 152 6.59 -4.09 -4.68
CA VAL A 152 5.22 -4.61 -4.47
C VAL A 152 4.67 -5.27 -5.75
N ALA A 153 4.82 -4.61 -6.89
CA ALA A 153 4.36 -5.14 -8.17
C ALA A 153 5.14 -6.39 -8.61
N ASP A 154 6.45 -6.41 -8.41
CA ASP A 154 7.32 -7.54 -8.73
C ASP A 154 6.95 -8.78 -7.88
N LEU A 155 6.75 -8.61 -6.57
CA LEU A 155 6.31 -9.68 -5.67
C LEU A 155 4.94 -10.24 -6.06
N LEU A 156 3.97 -9.37 -6.35
CA LEU A 156 2.66 -9.83 -6.81
C LEU A 156 2.76 -10.60 -8.13
N ALA A 157 3.54 -10.10 -9.08
CA ALA A 157 3.74 -10.74 -10.38
C ALA A 157 4.46 -12.09 -10.28
N ALA A 158 5.30 -12.28 -9.26
CA ALA A 158 5.97 -13.54 -8.96
C ALA A 158 5.06 -14.56 -8.25
N GLY A 159 3.82 -14.18 -7.91
CA GLY A 159 2.83 -15.09 -7.34
C GLY A 159 2.89 -15.20 -5.81
N HIS A 160 3.52 -14.25 -5.13
CA HIS A 160 3.36 -14.13 -3.68
C HIS A 160 1.90 -13.87 -3.32
N ASP A 161 1.46 -14.36 -2.16
CA ASP A 161 0.09 -14.18 -1.69
C ASP A 161 -0.21 -12.70 -1.37
N VAL A 162 -1.50 -12.37 -1.49
CA VAL A 162 -2.02 -11.01 -1.36
C VAL A 162 -1.79 -10.44 0.04
N GLU A 163 -1.70 -11.29 1.07
CA GLU A 163 -1.52 -10.86 2.46
C GLU A 163 -0.09 -10.37 2.69
N HIS A 164 0.92 -11.15 2.34
CA HIS A 164 2.32 -10.72 2.46
C HIS A 164 2.64 -9.53 1.54
N VAL A 165 2.16 -9.54 0.29
CA VAL A 165 2.35 -8.40 -0.62
C VAL A 165 1.62 -7.17 -0.09
N GLY A 166 0.43 -7.37 0.48
CA GLY A 166 -0.34 -6.32 1.13
C GLY A 166 0.43 -5.67 2.29
N GLN A 167 1.07 -6.47 3.14
CA GLN A 167 1.92 -5.96 4.22
C GLN A 167 3.10 -5.12 3.68
N VAL A 168 3.79 -5.59 2.64
CA VAL A 168 4.87 -4.83 1.98
C VAL A 168 4.35 -3.50 1.43
N ALA A 169 3.18 -3.50 0.78
CA ALA A 169 2.56 -2.29 0.24
C ALA A 169 2.16 -1.31 1.35
N ALA A 170 1.61 -1.84 2.43
CA ALA A 170 1.21 -1.09 3.60
C ALA A 170 2.41 -0.42 4.29
N ASP A 171 3.47 -1.18 4.53
CA ASP A 171 4.70 -0.65 5.13
C ASP A 171 5.34 0.42 4.24
N ALA A 172 5.31 0.25 2.92
CA ALA A 172 5.83 1.25 1.99
C ALA A 172 5.11 2.60 2.10
N VAL A 173 3.77 2.57 2.25
CA VAL A 173 2.97 3.77 2.49
C VAL A 173 3.22 4.34 3.89
N ARG A 174 3.33 3.49 4.92
CA ARG A 174 3.60 3.92 6.29
C ARG A 174 4.96 4.60 6.46
N GLN A 175 5.97 4.12 5.74
CA GLN A 175 7.31 4.68 5.73
C GLN A 175 7.47 5.86 4.76
N GLY A 176 6.46 6.14 3.93
CA GLY A 176 6.50 7.19 2.91
C GLY A 176 7.41 6.88 1.72
N SER A 177 7.80 5.62 1.54
CA SER A 177 8.64 5.18 0.40
C SER A 177 7.82 4.87 -0.85
N ALA A 178 6.50 4.80 -0.74
CA ALA A 178 5.56 4.78 -1.85
C ALA A 178 4.29 5.58 -1.53
N ASP A 179 3.74 6.28 -2.52
CA ASP A 179 2.40 6.86 -2.48
C ASP A 179 1.42 6.05 -3.35
N GLY A 180 0.14 6.42 -3.30
CA GLY A 180 -0.92 5.74 -4.06
C GLY A 180 -0.71 5.84 -5.57
N ARG A 181 -0.19 6.96 -6.08
CA ARG A 181 0.12 7.14 -7.51
C ARG A 181 1.22 6.19 -7.96
N ALA A 182 2.29 6.06 -7.18
CA ALA A 182 3.40 5.16 -7.46
C ALA A 182 2.96 3.70 -7.43
N LEU A 183 2.15 3.30 -6.43
CA LEU A 183 1.59 1.95 -6.32
C LEU A 183 0.70 1.61 -7.52
N VAL A 184 -0.26 2.48 -7.86
CA VAL A 184 -1.14 2.26 -9.01
C VAL A 184 -0.33 2.15 -10.31
N ARG A 185 0.61 3.07 -10.55
CA ARG A 185 1.48 3.03 -11.73
C ARG A 185 2.28 1.74 -11.83
N ALA A 186 2.83 1.26 -10.71
CA ALA A 186 3.64 0.04 -10.68
C ALA A 186 2.78 -1.23 -10.84
N LEU A 187 1.58 -1.26 -10.27
CA LEU A 187 0.68 -2.41 -10.30
C LEU A 187 -0.09 -2.54 -11.61
N GLU A 188 -0.22 -1.48 -12.41
CA GLU A 188 -1.05 -1.49 -13.62
C GLU A 188 -0.69 -2.61 -14.63
N PRO A 189 0.59 -2.91 -14.92
CA PRO A 189 0.95 -4.03 -15.79
C PRO A 189 0.60 -5.42 -15.20
N VAL A 190 0.47 -5.52 -13.88
CA VAL A 190 0.12 -6.76 -13.17
C VAL A 190 -1.40 -6.91 -13.09
N ALA A 191 -2.13 -5.82 -12.82
CA ALA A 191 -3.59 -5.79 -12.76
C ALA A 191 -4.25 -6.29 -14.05
N ARG A 192 -3.71 -5.93 -15.22
CA ARG A 192 -4.20 -6.41 -16.53
C ARG A 192 -4.17 -7.93 -16.71
N ARG A 193 -3.34 -8.62 -15.91
CA ARG A 193 -3.20 -10.09 -15.92
C ARG A 193 -4.03 -10.77 -14.83
N HIS A 194 -4.61 -10.00 -13.89
CA HIS A 194 -5.47 -10.50 -12.82
C HIS A 194 -6.96 -10.32 -13.16
N GLU A 195 -7.79 -11.18 -12.54
CA GLU A 195 -9.20 -11.44 -12.86
C GLU A 195 -10.13 -10.22 -12.89
N SER A 196 -9.75 -9.10 -12.26
CA SER A 196 -10.58 -7.89 -12.22
C SER A 196 -10.14 -6.78 -13.19
N GLY A 197 -8.90 -6.78 -13.69
CA GLY A 197 -8.35 -5.74 -14.58
C GLY A 197 -8.23 -4.32 -13.98
N ASP A 198 -8.93 -4.04 -12.89
CA ASP A 198 -8.97 -2.76 -12.19
C ASP A 198 -7.80 -2.64 -11.20
N VAL A 199 -6.84 -1.78 -11.55
CA VAL A 199 -5.64 -1.52 -10.74
C VAL A 199 -5.96 -0.79 -9.43
N ALA A 200 -6.98 0.07 -9.40
CA ALA A 200 -7.35 0.80 -8.19
C ALA A 200 -8.01 -0.14 -7.18
N ALA A 201 -8.87 -1.04 -7.65
CA ALA A 201 -9.44 -2.11 -6.82
C ALA A 201 -8.34 -3.04 -6.27
N LEU A 202 -7.40 -3.47 -7.12
CA LEU A 202 -6.28 -4.32 -6.69
C LEU A 202 -5.40 -3.62 -5.65
N THR A 203 -5.06 -2.36 -5.88
CA THR A 203 -4.23 -1.55 -4.97
C THR A 203 -4.93 -1.39 -3.62
N THR A 204 -6.24 -1.09 -3.62
CA THR A 204 -7.07 -0.97 -2.42
C THR A 204 -7.07 -2.28 -1.63
N ARG A 205 -7.32 -3.40 -2.30
CA ARG A 205 -7.33 -4.72 -1.67
C ARG A 205 -5.99 -5.07 -1.02
N LEU A 206 -4.86 -4.77 -1.66
CA LEU A 206 -3.53 -5.00 -1.10
C LEU A 206 -3.31 -4.15 0.17
N LEU A 207 -3.62 -2.86 0.11
CA LEU A 207 -3.45 -1.97 1.27
C LEU A 207 -4.34 -2.40 2.44
N GLN A 208 -5.56 -2.86 2.18
CA GLN A 208 -6.45 -3.41 3.20
C GLN A 208 -5.91 -4.73 3.79
N ALA A 209 -5.41 -5.64 2.96
CA ALA A 209 -4.80 -6.88 3.40
C ALA A 209 -3.56 -6.62 4.30
N GLY A 210 -2.78 -5.58 4.00
CA GLY A 210 -1.69 -5.09 4.86
C GLY A 210 -2.12 -4.31 6.11
N GLY A 211 -3.42 -4.24 6.37
CA GLY A 211 -3.98 -3.61 7.56
C GLY A 211 -3.99 -2.08 7.56
N LEU A 212 -3.89 -1.41 6.41
CA LEU A 212 -4.17 0.03 6.36
C LEU A 212 -5.68 0.26 6.53
N ALA A 213 -6.03 0.97 7.61
CA ALA A 213 -7.38 1.45 7.82
C ALA A 213 -7.71 2.60 6.84
N PRO A 214 -8.99 2.81 6.47
CA PRO A 214 -9.40 3.91 5.60
C PRO A 214 -8.93 5.30 6.06
N ARG A 215 -8.96 5.56 7.38
CA ARG A 215 -8.43 6.80 7.97
C ARG A 215 -6.94 7.01 7.66
N GLU A 216 -6.14 5.96 7.83
CA GLU A 216 -4.69 6.03 7.59
C GLU A 216 -4.37 6.16 6.10
N LEU A 217 -5.18 5.55 5.22
CA LEU A 217 -5.15 5.83 3.78
C LEU A 217 -5.48 7.30 3.51
N GLY A 218 -6.47 7.84 4.21
CA GLY A 218 -6.84 9.24 4.15
C GLY A 218 -5.67 10.17 4.47
N ASP A 219 -5.13 10.03 5.67
CA ASP A 219 -4.04 10.88 6.17
C ASP A 219 -2.78 10.83 5.28
N ARG A 220 -2.50 9.68 4.66
CA ARG A 220 -1.25 9.45 3.92
C ARG A 220 -1.36 9.65 2.41
N LEU A 221 -2.54 9.49 1.81
CA LEU A 221 -2.70 9.44 0.34
C LEU A 221 -3.58 10.56 -0.25
N ILE A 222 -4.35 11.31 0.56
CA ILE A 222 -5.30 12.35 0.09
C ILE A 222 -4.64 13.50 -0.68
N GLY A 223 -3.32 13.69 -0.60
CA GLY A 223 -2.59 14.68 -1.40
C GLY A 223 -2.61 14.47 -2.92
N SER A 224 -3.35 13.45 -3.42
CA SER A 224 -3.46 13.12 -4.82
C SER A 224 -4.85 12.61 -5.21
N ASP A 225 -5.32 12.93 -6.42
CA ASP A 225 -6.61 12.43 -6.96
C ASP A 225 -6.72 10.90 -6.91
N VAL A 226 -5.60 10.20 -7.12
CA VAL A 226 -5.52 8.74 -7.05
C VAL A 226 -5.69 8.24 -5.62
N GLY A 227 -5.10 8.91 -4.63
CA GLY A 227 -5.29 8.55 -3.23
C GLY A 227 -6.72 8.74 -2.75
N VAL A 228 -7.42 9.79 -3.22
CA VAL A 228 -8.84 10.01 -2.94
C VAL A 228 -9.70 8.85 -3.47
N ASP A 229 -9.45 8.37 -4.69
CA ASP A 229 -10.17 7.21 -5.26
C ASP A 229 -9.91 5.91 -4.47
N LEU A 230 -8.66 5.67 -4.06
CA LEU A 230 -8.30 4.49 -3.24
C LEU A 230 -8.98 4.52 -1.86
N VAL A 231 -9.05 5.69 -1.21
CA VAL A 231 -9.77 5.85 0.06
C VAL A 231 -11.26 5.58 -0.13
N ALA A 232 -11.88 6.19 -1.13
CA ALA A 232 -13.30 6.02 -1.43
C ALA A 232 -13.68 4.54 -1.66
N ARG A 233 -12.87 3.82 -2.44
CA ARG A 233 -13.06 2.37 -2.69
C ARG A 233 -12.85 1.54 -1.43
N SER A 234 -11.85 1.88 -0.62
CA SER A 234 -11.59 1.16 0.64
C SER A 234 -12.78 1.25 1.60
N LEU A 235 -13.43 2.42 1.64
CA LEU A 235 -14.65 2.65 2.41
C LEU A 235 -15.83 1.86 1.82
N ASN A 236 -16.01 1.91 0.50
CA ASN A 236 -17.11 1.22 -0.19
C ASN A 236 -17.08 -0.31 0.01
N ASP A 237 -15.92 -0.95 -0.06
CA ASP A 237 -15.80 -2.40 0.10
C ASP A 237 -16.08 -2.86 1.55
N ARG A 238 -15.72 -2.03 2.54
CA ARG A 238 -16.05 -2.28 3.96
C ARG A 238 -17.53 -2.05 4.28
N LEU A 239 -18.20 -1.19 3.53
CA LEU A 239 -19.63 -0.89 3.67
C LEU A 239 -20.53 -2.04 3.16
N VAL A 240 -20.02 -2.92 2.28
CA VAL A 240 -20.84 -3.98 1.66
C VAL A 240 -21.16 -5.12 2.64
N LEU A 241 -20.40 -5.33 3.71
CA LEU A 241 -20.71 -6.32 4.75
C LEU A 241 -20.11 -5.89 6.09
N SER A 242 -20.86 -5.20 6.97
CA SER A 242 -20.89 -5.42 8.43
C SER A 242 -21.36 -4.19 9.25
N PRO A 243 -21.84 -4.41 10.49
CA PRO A 243 -22.14 -3.40 11.52
C PRO A 243 -21.05 -2.39 11.91
N GLU A 244 -19.84 -2.46 11.35
CA GLU A 244 -18.73 -1.55 11.66
C GLU A 244 -18.89 -0.12 11.09
N SER A 245 -20.03 0.16 10.44
CA SER A 245 -20.33 1.41 9.71
C SER A 245 -20.33 2.69 10.56
N VAL A 246 -20.35 2.57 11.90
CA VAL A 246 -20.31 3.70 12.85
C VAL A 246 -18.93 4.36 12.89
N LYS A 247 -17.84 3.59 12.79
CA LYS A 247 -16.47 4.12 12.79
C LYS A 247 -16.15 4.91 11.51
N LEU A 248 -16.88 4.58 10.44
CA LEU A 248 -16.75 5.18 9.12
C LEU A 248 -17.36 6.58 9.03
N VAL A 249 -18.37 6.88 9.87
CA VAL A 249 -18.96 8.21 10.02
C VAL A 249 -17.99 9.16 10.73
N GLU A 250 -17.24 8.69 11.73
CA GLU A 250 -16.16 9.47 12.37
C GLU A 250 -15.03 9.81 11.38
N ASP A 251 -14.64 8.86 10.53
CA ASP A 251 -13.61 9.08 9.52
C ASP A 251 -14.08 10.04 8.40
N LEU A 252 -15.36 10.00 8.02
CA LEU A 252 -15.96 10.93 7.04
C LEU A 252 -16.06 12.37 7.58
N VAL A 253 -16.41 12.52 8.85
CA VAL A 253 -16.46 13.81 9.57
C VAL A 253 -15.07 14.45 9.65
N THR A 254 -14.03 13.63 9.79
CA THR A 254 -12.63 14.10 9.82
C THR A 254 -12.19 14.63 8.44
N LEU A 255 -12.71 14.05 7.36
CA LEU A 255 -12.44 14.46 5.97
C LEU A 255 -13.16 15.76 5.57
N VAL A 256 -14.34 16.01 6.15
CA VAL A 256 -15.12 17.24 5.95
C VAL A 256 -14.42 18.48 6.53
N GLY A 257 -13.65 18.34 7.62
CA GLY A 257 -12.89 19.45 8.22
C GLY A 257 -11.81 20.05 7.31
N VAL A 258 -11.37 19.34 6.27
CA VAL A 258 -10.38 19.83 5.29
C VAL A 258 -11.02 20.72 4.21
N VAL A 259 -12.34 20.60 4.01
CA VAL A 259 -13.10 21.24 2.92
C VAL A 259 -13.55 22.67 3.26
N GLU A 260 -13.37 23.12 4.51
CA GLU A 260 -13.83 24.41 5.06
C GLU A 260 -13.30 25.68 4.33
N SER A 261 -12.37 25.55 3.38
CA SER A 261 -11.64 26.65 2.76
C SER A 261 -12.35 27.39 1.60
N ASN A 262 -13.58 27.04 1.16
CA ASN A 262 -14.24 27.66 -0.01
C ASN A 262 -15.69 28.16 0.22
N PRO A 263 -15.94 29.49 0.25
CA PRO A 263 -17.24 30.08 0.61
C PRO A 263 -18.40 29.88 -0.39
N GLU A 264 -18.15 29.83 -1.71
CA GLU A 264 -19.21 29.70 -2.73
C GLU A 264 -19.84 28.30 -2.73
N VAL A 265 -19.03 27.28 -2.40
CA VAL A 265 -19.47 25.88 -2.32
C VAL A 265 -20.37 25.68 -1.10
N ARG A 266 -20.10 26.40 0.00
CA ARG A 266 -20.90 26.39 1.24
C ARG A 266 -22.33 26.89 1.02
N ALA A 267 -22.49 28.04 0.36
CA ALA A 267 -23.81 28.65 0.11
C ALA A 267 -24.70 27.77 -0.78
N ARG A 268 -24.11 27.07 -1.76
CA ARG A 268 -24.85 26.16 -2.64
C ARG A 268 -25.32 24.89 -1.93
N LEU A 269 -24.51 24.33 -1.04
CA LEU A 269 -24.85 23.14 -0.24
C LEU A 269 -25.99 23.42 0.75
N ALA A 270 -25.98 24.57 1.43
CA ALA A 270 -27.04 24.98 2.34
C ALA A 270 -28.42 25.04 1.65
N SER A 271 -28.48 25.66 0.47
CA SER A 271 -29.72 25.73 -0.32
C SER A 271 -30.25 24.36 -0.76
N MET A 272 -29.36 23.38 -0.91
CA MET A 272 -29.70 22.04 -1.39
C MET A 272 -30.16 21.12 -0.26
N ALA A 273 -29.59 21.25 0.94
CA ALA A 273 -30.03 20.58 2.15
C ALA A 273 -31.49 20.96 2.51
N GLU A 274 -31.84 22.24 2.41
CA GLU A 274 -33.17 22.74 2.76
C GLU A 274 -34.27 22.24 1.82
N ARG A 275 -33.99 22.22 0.50
CA ARG A 275 -34.90 21.63 -0.50
C ARG A 275 -35.06 20.12 -0.35
N THR A 276 -34.09 19.44 0.25
CA THR A 276 -34.12 17.99 0.47
C THR A 276 -34.92 17.66 1.73
N ARG A 277 -34.76 18.44 2.81
CA ARG A 277 -35.53 18.29 4.05
C ARG A 277 -37.04 18.48 3.84
N ALA A 278 -37.44 19.53 3.12
CA ALA A 278 -38.85 19.81 2.82
C ALA A 278 -39.54 18.70 1.99
N ARG A 279 -38.77 17.89 1.26
CA ARG A 279 -39.28 16.77 0.45
C ARG A 279 -39.38 15.44 1.22
N VAL A 280 -38.54 15.24 2.24
CA VAL A 280 -38.41 13.95 2.94
C VAL A 280 -39.29 13.87 4.20
N ALA A 281 -39.61 15.00 4.83
CA ALA A 281 -40.41 15.01 6.06
C ALA A 281 -41.79 14.31 5.95
N PRO A 282 -42.61 14.54 4.90
CA PRO A 282 -43.91 13.86 4.77
C PRO A 282 -43.79 12.35 4.49
N ILE A 283 -42.66 11.93 3.90
CA ILE A 283 -42.38 10.53 3.55
C ILE A 283 -42.02 9.73 4.80
N ASN A 284 -41.23 10.30 5.71
CA ASN A 284 -40.86 9.64 6.97
C ASN A 284 -42.04 9.49 7.94
N GLU A 285 -42.95 10.46 8.02
CA GLU A 285 -44.18 10.33 8.80
C GLU A 285 -45.12 9.28 8.20
N ALA A 286 -45.28 9.24 6.87
CA ALA A 286 -46.09 8.24 6.19
C ALA A 286 -45.52 6.82 6.34
N ILE A 287 -44.19 6.64 6.30
CA ILE A 287 -43.54 5.33 6.48
C ILE A 287 -43.74 4.80 7.90
N THR A 288 -43.54 5.64 8.90
CA THR A 288 -43.61 5.24 10.32
C THR A 288 -45.05 4.93 10.75
N GLY A 289 -46.02 5.75 10.31
CA GLY A 289 -47.42 5.58 10.67
C GLY A 289 -48.16 4.48 9.88
N MET A 290 -47.69 4.13 8.67
CA MET A 290 -48.47 3.30 7.75
C MET A 290 -47.86 1.92 7.45
N LEU A 291 -46.53 1.79 7.41
CA LEU A 291 -45.89 0.57 6.91
C LEU A 291 -45.54 -0.46 7.99
N LEU A 292 -45.03 -0.05 9.16
CA LEU A 292 -44.65 -1.01 10.21
C LEU A 292 -45.81 -1.91 10.68
N PRO A 293 -47.01 -1.38 11.00
CA PRO A 293 -48.13 -2.22 11.42
C PRO A 293 -48.63 -3.14 10.29
N GLY A 294 -48.53 -2.67 9.04
CA GLY A 294 -48.91 -3.43 7.85
C GLY A 294 -47.98 -4.63 7.57
N VAL A 295 -46.68 -4.44 7.79
CA VAL A 295 -45.65 -5.49 7.64
C VAL A 295 -45.82 -6.57 8.72
N ASP A 296 -46.09 -6.19 9.97
CA ASP A 296 -46.33 -7.15 11.05
C ASP A 296 -47.63 -7.94 10.85
N ALA A 297 -48.69 -7.28 10.38
CA ALA A 297 -49.95 -7.94 10.04
C ALA A 297 -49.81 -8.88 8.82
N ALA A 298 -48.99 -8.51 7.83
CA ALA A 298 -48.70 -9.36 6.67
C ALA A 298 -47.88 -10.60 7.08
N ARG A 299 -46.88 -10.42 7.95
CA ARG A 299 -46.06 -11.51 8.53
C ARG A 299 -46.93 -12.55 9.24
N ALA A 300 -47.89 -12.12 10.06
CA ALA A 300 -48.79 -13.02 10.77
C ALA A 300 -49.73 -13.80 9.84
N ARG A 301 -50.26 -13.16 8.78
CA ARG A 301 -51.17 -13.82 7.82
C ARG A 301 -50.45 -14.83 6.93
N ILE A 302 -49.25 -14.50 6.46
CA ILE A 302 -48.45 -15.39 5.61
C ILE A 302 -48.01 -16.63 6.40
N ALA A 303 -47.61 -16.46 7.67
CA ALA A 303 -47.26 -17.58 8.54
C ALA A 303 -48.44 -18.54 8.79
N ALA A 304 -49.66 -18.00 8.91
CA ALA A 304 -50.88 -18.80 9.13
C ALA A 304 -51.38 -19.54 7.88
N ALA A 305 -51.00 -19.10 6.67
CA ALA A 305 -51.52 -19.63 5.41
C ALA A 305 -50.69 -20.80 4.83
N LEU A 306 -49.57 -21.18 5.44
CA LEU A 306 -48.63 -22.15 4.87
C LEU A 306 -48.94 -23.60 5.28
N PRO A 307 -49.18 -24.51 4.31
CA PRO A 307 -49.87 -25.78 4.57
C PRO A 307 -49.01 -26.84 5.27
N SER A 308 -47.67 -26.85 5.10
CA SER A 308 -46.82 -27.91 5.69
C SER A 308 -46.04 -27.42 6.93
N PRO A 309 -45.87 -28.28 7.97
CA PRO A 309 -45.05 -27.96 9.14
C PRO A 309 -43.58 -27.67 8.80
N GLU A 310 -43.01 -28.35 7.80
CA GLU A 310 -41.61 -28.18 7.37
C GLU A 310 -41.35 -26.82 6.69
N THR A 311 -42.31 -26.32 5.90
CA THR A 311 -42.19 -25.00 5.25
C THR A 311 -42.42 -23.86 6.25
N ARG A 312 -43.31 -24.06 7.24
CA ARG A 312 -43.44 -23.15 8.39
C ARG A 312 -42.15 -23.09 9.21
N GLN A 313 -41.51 -24.24 9.47
CA GLN A 313 -40.29 -24.32 10.25
C GLN A 313 -39.09 -23.71 9.53
N ARG A 314 -38.91 -23.95 8.21
CA ARG A 314 -37.81 -23.34 7.43
C ARG A 314 -37.89 -21.83 7.33
N MET A 315 -39.09 -21.26 7.25
CA MET A 315 -39.27 -19.81 7.13
C MET A 315 -39.25 -19.13 8.52
N ALA A 316 -39.73 -19.79 9.57
CA ALA A 316 -39.50 -19.37 10.95
C ALA A 316 -38.01 -19.35 11.28
N THR A 317 -37.24 -20.40 10.94
CA THR A 317 -35.79 -20.44 11.18
C THR A 317 -35.00 -19.44 10.34
N TRP A 318 -35.49 -18.99 9.17
CA TRP A 318 -34.83 -17.93 8.40
C TRP A 318 -35.00 -16.54 9.04
N PHE A 319 -36.17 -16.28 9.64
CA PHE A 319 -36.45 -15.04 10.38
C PHE A 319 -35.97 -15.06 11.83
N GLU A 320 -35.75 -16.23 12.42
CA GLU A 320 -35.13 -16.45 13.73
C GLU A 320 -33.61 -16.63 13.64
N ASP A 321 -33.09 -16.74 12.41
CA ASP A 321 -31.66 -16.73 12.13
C ASP A 321 -31.05 -15.43 12.69
N PRO A 322 -30.12 -15.51 13.66
CA PRO A 322 -29.53 -14.35 14.29
C PRO A 322 -28.90 -13.37 13.29
N GLU A 323 -28.36 -13.86 12.17
CA GLU A 323 -27.75 -13.01 11.13
C GLU A 323 -28.82 -12.21 10.37
N ASN A 324 -29.98 -12.82 10.09
CA ASN A 324 -31.06 -12.15 9.38
C ASN A 324 -31.85 -11.20 10.29
N GLN A 325 -31.97 -11.50 11.59
CA GLN A 325 -32.56 -10.57 12.57
C GLN A 325 -31.68 -9.36 12.84
N ALA A 326 -30.37 -9.58 12.98
CA ALA A 326 -29.41 -8.50 13.13
C ALA A 326 -29.39 -7.61 11.88
N ALA A 327 -29.37 -8.18 10.67
CA ALA A 327 -29.41 -7.42 9.42
C ALA A 327 -30.67 -6.53 9.31
N LEU A 328 -31.85 -7.04 9.67
CA LEU A 328 -33.10 -6.28 9.63
C LEU A 328 -33.14 -5.15 10.68
N GLN A 329 -32.64 -5.38 11.90
CA GLN A 329 -32.56 -4.34 12.93
C GLN A 329 -31.51 -3.28 12.59
N GLN A 330 -30.38 -3.67 12.01
CA GLN A 330 -29.33 -2.78 11.55
C GLN A 330 -29.81 -1.82 10.46
N ILE A 331 -30.58 -2.33 9.50
CA ILE A 331 -31.17 -1.52 8.42
C ILE A 331 -32.16 -0.49 8.99
N LEU A 332 -33.00 -0.89 9.95
CA LEU A 332 -33.97 0.02 10.58
C LEU A 332 -33.30 1.10 11.43
N LEU A 333 -32.27 0.73 12.20
CA LEU A 333 -31.54 1.68 13.04
C LEU A 333 -30.72 2.66 12.17
N ALA A 334 -30.07 2.18 11.11
CA ALA A 334 -29.30 3.01 10.18
C ALA A 334 -30.19 4.04 9.47
N LEU A 335 -31.41 3.66 9.10
CA LEU A 335 -32.39 4.59 8.51
C LEU A 335 -32.89 5.64 9.51
N GLN A 336 -33.07 5.28 10.79
CA GLN A 336 -33.50 6.21 11.83
C GLN A 336 -32.38 7.19 12.23
N THR A 337 -31.15 6.70 12.39
CA THR A 337 -30.01 7.54 12.76
C THR A 337 -29.62 8.49 11.63
N ALA A 338 -29.63 8.03 10.37
CA ALA A 338 -29.37 8.88 9.21
C ALA A 338 -30.41 10.01 9.07
N ALA A 339 -31.67 9.77 9.44
CA ALA A 339 -32.73 10.77 9.43
C ALA A 339 -32.59 11.80 10.57
N GLN A 340 -32.04 11.40 11.72
CA GLN A 340 -31.86 12.28 12.88
C GLN A 340 -30.61 13.17 12.76
N THR A 341 -29.50 12.66 12.23
CA THR A 341 -28.27 13.46 12.00
C THR A 341 -28.42 14.48 10.90
N THR A 342 -29.22 14.19 9.86
CA THR A 342 -29.58 15.20 8.85
C THR A 342 -30.57 16.25 9.37
N ALA A 343 -31.34 15.97 10.42
CA ALA A 343 -32.22 16.97 11.04
C ALA A 343 -31.44 17.93 11.96
N ALA A 344 -30.54 17.42 12.80
CA ALA A 344 -29.77 18.23 13.74
C ALA A 344 -28.75 19.16 13.05
N ALA A 345 -28.17 18.75 11.92
CA ALA A 345 -27.19 19.54 11.18
C ALA A 345 -27.77 20.78 10.45
N ALA A 346 -29.07 21.03 10.53
CA ALA A 346 -29.68 22.26 9.99
C ALA A 346 -30.39 23.13 11.01
N ASP A 347 -30.55 22.69 12.25
CA ASP A 347 -31.15 23.51 13.30
C ASP A 347 -30.09 24.32 14.08
N GLY A 348 -28.79 24.01 13.90
CA GLY A 348 -27.68 24.66 14.60
C GLY A 348 -27.10 25.92 13.95
N ASP A 349 -27.61 26.38 12.80
CA ASP A 349 -27.01 27.48 12.03
C ASP A 349 -27.97 28.68 11.83
N VAL A 350 -28.97 28.85 12.72
CA VAL A 350 -29.98 29.94 12.63
C VAL A 350 -30.05 30.84 13.89
N HIS A 351 -29.28 30.59 14.95
CA HIS A 351 -29.30 31.45 16.16
C HIS A 351 -27.90 31.80 16.67
N GLU A 352 -27.28 32.85 16.09
CA GLU A 352 -26.35 33.75 16.82
C GLU A 352 -25.91 34.93 15.92
N HIS A 353 -26.73 35.98 15.81
CA HIS A 353 -26.34 37.41 15.76
C HIS A 353 -27.57 38.29 15.52
N ASP A 354 -28.35 38.49 16.57
CA ASP A 354 -29.12 39.71 16.80
C ASP A 354 -28.97 40.03 18.30
N ASP A 355 -29.04 41.32 18.62
CA ASP A 355 -28.94 41.98 19.92
C ASP A 355 -27.54 42.44 20.38
N ASP A 356 -27.19 43.67 20.01
CA ASP A 356 -26.72 44.65 21.00
C ASP A 356 -27.43 46.00 20.74
N GLU A 357 -28.25 46.38 21.73
CA GLU A 357 -29.11 47.55 21.79
C GLU A 357 -28.34 48.88 21.95
N HIS A 358 -29.00 49.95 21.49
CA HIS A 358 -29.09 51.32 22.01
C HIS A 358 -28.02 51.86 22.99
N ASP A 359 -27.51 53.06 22.68
CA ASP A 359 -28.01 54.24 23.41
C ASP A 359 -27.79 55.54 22.64
N GLU A 360 -28.81 56.38 22.73
CA GLU A 360 -28.91 57.75 22.26
C GLU A 360 -28.03 58.67 23.13
N ASP A 361 -27.51 59.75 22.54
CA ASP A 361 -27.63 61.06 23.18
C ASP A 361 -27.48 62.16 22.12
N GLU A 362 -28.59 62.88 21.96
CA GLU A 362 -28.71 64.16 21.29
C GLU A 362 -27.91 65.22 22.07
N ASP A 363 -27.22 66.12 21.36
CA ASP A 363 -27.43 67.56 21.58
C ASP A 363 -26.78 68.42 20.49
N GLN A 364 -27.64 69.01 19.66
CA GLN A 364 -27.58 70.43 19.29
C GLN A 364 -29.03 70.94 19.12
N LEU A 365 -29.61 71.54 20.16
CA LEU A 365 -29.92 72.99 20.21
C LEU A 365 -30.58 73.44 21.51
#